data_AF-A0A6A6HFJ4-F1
#
_entry.id   AF-A0A6A6HFJ4-F1
#
_cell.length_a   1.000
_cell.length_b   1.000
_cell.length_c   1.000
_cell.angle_alpha   90.00
_cell.angle_beta   90.00
_cell.angle_gamma   90.00
#
_symmetry.space_group_name_H-M   'P 1'
#
loop_
_entity.id
_entity.type
_entity.pdbx_description
1 polymer ?
#
loop_
_entity_poly.entity_id
_entity_poly.type
_entity_poly.pdbx_seq_one_letter_code
_entity_poly.pdbx_strand_id
1 'polypeptide(L)'
;MSQWVRQNIAQFGGDPTKVTIIGESAGAGSVRTLLGSPPVISNHLISGGISQSNLGGGVDLGLSGDYATTYSSYLTVSQSYAIAGQQIFEAVGCNQTSLSAQIACLKTVPAATIVDLPTVARYVVQDGTFVNTEQLDVTNRNGSSAYVPVIFGTTANDGASFCTYPPANITSEVQGIAASLSITESEAQSIIDSGLFPYYSTGNLTLDSFNVSQRVSTDVQFRCIDEATIYAASISKVFPRAYYYTIERTYEGYDPNNLGANLSAGPVEPVFPNGDPELPYFRLHGSDLGFSYGNQYPLRDDRDLKASQLISGYYAEFAKSGQPNPPVQYLQVRGYNNTLEAAQQGGSWEPVSSATGPTKALDWPSLTVDFPDVPQCAFLNYSLNYYLQGGS
;
A
#
# COMPACT_ATOMS: atom_id res chain seq x y z
N MET A 1 0.87 -11.20 -18.60
CA MET A 1 1.85 -11.93 -17.77
C MET A 1 1.29 -13.24 -17.20
N SER A 2 0.21 -13.21 -16.41
CA SER A 2 -0.30 -14.41 -15.71
C SER A 2 -0.69 -15.58 -16.64
N GLN A 3 -1.21 -15.29 -17.84
CA GLN A 3 -1.47 -16.33 -18.85
C GLN A 3 -0.20 -17.06 -19.29
N TRP A 4 0.89 -16.33 -19.54
CA TRP A 4 2.18 -16.92 -19.92
C TRP A 4 2.73 -17.76 -18.77
N VAL A 5 2.70 -17.24 -17.53
CA VAL A 5 3.14 -18.00 -16.35
C VAL A 5 2.37 -19.31 -16.24
N ARG A 6 1.04 -19.28 -16.30
CA ARG A 6 0.24 -20.51 -16.24
C ARG A 6 0.54 -21.50 -17.36
N GLN A 7 0.83 -21.02 -18.56
CA GLN A 7 1.14 -21.88 -19.71
C GLN A 7 2.55 -22.48 -19.66
N ASN A 8 3.50 -21.84 -18.97
CA ASN A 8 4.92 -22.16 -19.11
C ASN A 8 5.62 -22.54 -17.79
N ILE A 9 5.12 -22.12 -16.63
CA ILE A 9 5.85 -22.24 -15.35
C ILE A 9 6.13 -23.70 -14.94
N ALA A 10 5.31 -24.64 -15.41
CA ALA A 10 5.53 -26.07 -15.21
C ALA A 10 6.88 -26.55 -15.76
N GLN A 11 7.38 -25.94 -16.85
CA GLN A 11 8.69 -26.25 -17.43
C GLN A 11 9.85 -25.81 -16.54
N PHE A 12 9.60 -24.89 -15.61
CA PHE A 12 10.56 -24.40 -14.62
C PHE A 12 10.35 -25.05 -13.24
N GLY A 13 9.47 -26.06 -13.14
CA GLY A 13 9.15 -26.74 -11.88
C GLY A 13 8.14 -26.03 -10.99
N GLY A 14 7.52 -24.94 -11.46
CA GLY A 14 6.43 -24.28 -10.72
C GLY A 14 5.06 -24.90 -10.99
N ASP A 15 4.12 -24.68 -10.07
CA ASP A 15 2.76 -25.18 -10.19
C ASP A 15 1.85 -24.11 -10.84
N PRO A 16 1.37 -24.32 -12.09
CA PRO A 16 0.52 -23.34 -12.78
C PRO A 16 -0.85 -23.16 -12.13
N THR A 17 -1.24 -24.03 -11.19
CA THR A 17 -2.50 -23.92 -10.43
C THR A 17 -2.35 -23.13 -9.13
N LYS A 18 -1.12 -22.74 -8.76
CA LYS A 18 -0.78 -21.99 -7.54
C LYS A 18 0.02 -20.73 -7.88
N VAL A 19 -0.64 -19.79 -8.54
CA VAL A 19 -0.02 -18.52 -8.95
C VAL A 19 -0.52 -17.40 -8.04
N THR A 20 0.30 -16.95 -7.11
CA THR A 20 0.02 -15.76 -6.30
C THR A 20 0.67 -14.54 -6.96
N ILE A 21 -0.09 -13.45 -7.09
CA ILE A 21 0.46 -12.15 -7.50
C ILE A 21 0.78 -11.31 -6.27
N ILE A 22 1.91 -10.62 -6.30
CA ILE A 22 2.36 -9.72 -5.24
C ILE A 22 2.82 -8.42 -5.89
N GLY A 23 2.52 -7.30 -5.25
CA GLY A 23 2.95 -5.99 -5.71
C GLY A 23 2.99 -5.00 -4.57
N GLU A 24 3.90 -4.03 -4.68
CA GLU A 24 4.07 -2.90 -3.78
C GLU A 24 3.65 -1.61 -4.48
N SER A 25 3.08 -0.65 -3.75
CA SER A 25 2.69 0.67 -4.27
C SER A 25 1.73 0.58 -5.47
N ALA A 26 2.07 1.18 -6.62
CA ALA A 26 1.35 1.02 -7.88
C ALA A 26 1.19 -0.45 -8.32
N GLY A 27 2.12 -1.32 -7.92
CA GLY A 27 2.01 -2.78 -8.06
C GLY A 27 0.92 -3.38 -7.17
N ALA A 28 0.74 -2.87 -5.95
CA ALA A 28 -0.38 -3.26 -5.08
C ALA A 28 -1.73 -2.79 -5.65
N GLY A 29 -1.79 -1.58 -6.21
CA GLY A 29 -2.94 -1.11 -6.98
C GLY A 29 -3.21 -1.98 -8.22
N SER A 30 -2.16 -2.51 -8.86
CA SER A 30 -2.29 -3.49 -9.95
C SER A 30 -2.83 -4.83 -9.46
N VAL A 31 -2.40 -5.32 -8.29
CA VAL A 31 -2.98 -6.53 -7.66
C VAL A 31 -4.45 -6.30 -7.36
N ARG A 32 -4.81 -5.17 -6.74
CA ARG A 32 -6.19 -4.76 -6.47
C ARG A 32 -7.04 -4.74 -7.74
N THR A 33 -6.51 -4.18 -8.83
CA THR A 33 -7.17 -4.15 -10.15
C THR A 33 -7.39 -5.56 -10.70
N LEU A 34 -6.35 -6.42 -10.64
CA LEU A 34 -6.41 -7.78 -11.17
C LEU A 34 -7.37 -8.68 -10.38
N LEU A 35 -7.54 -8.45 -9.07
CA LEU A 35 -8.56 -9.13 -8.26
C LEU A 35 -9.97 -8.89 -8.81
N GLY A 36 -10.25 -7.72 -9.40
CA GLY A 36 -11.54 -7.38 -9.99
C GLY A 36 -11.65 -7.60 -11.51
N SER A 37 -10.61 -8.13 -12.15
CA SER A 37 -10.52 -8.14 -13.61
C SER A 37 -11.24 -9.34 -14.25
N PRO A 38 -12.22 -9.14 -15.16
CA PRO A 38 -13.01 -10.24 -15.73
C PRO A 38 -12.18 -11.35 -16.41
N PRO A 39 -11.13 -11.05 -17.19
CA PRO A 39 -10.28 -12.08 -17.79
C PRO A 39 -9.48 -12.89 -16.74
N VAL A 40 -9.09 -12.26 -15.62
CA VAL A 40 -8.39 -12.95 -14.52
C VAL A 40 -9.33 -13.92 -13.82
N ILE A 41 -10.55 -13.45 -13.52
CA ILE A 41 -11.58 -14.24 -12.84
C ILE A 41 -12.03 -15.42 -13.71
N SER A 42 -12.45 -15.16 -14.95
CA SER A 42 -13.01 -16.18 -15.84
C SER A 42 -12.03 -17.28 -16.25
N ASN A 43 -10.73 -16.98 -16.31
CA ASN A 43 -9.69 -17.95 -16.63
C ASN A 43 -8.96 -18.49 -15.39
N HIS A 44 -9.42 -18.13 -14.19
CA HIS A 44 -8.81 -18.51 -12.90
C HIS A 44 -7.29 -18.28 -12.87
N LEU A 45 -6.83 -17.10 -13.34
CA LEU A 45 -5.40 -16.88 -13.61
C LEU A 45 -4.53 -16.77 -12.36
N ILE A 46 -5.13 -16.53 -11.20
CA ILE A 46 -4.45 -16.36 -9.91
C ILE A 46 -5.09 -17.24 -8.84
N SER A 47 -4.31 -17.54 -7.80
CA SER A 47 -4.68 -18.38 -6.65
C SER A 47 -4.51 -17.63 -5.32
N GLY A 48 -4.02 -16.39 -5.36
CA GLY A 48 -3.85 -15.49 -4.21
C GLY A 48 -3.35 -14.11 -4.65
N GLY A 49 -3.53 -13.10 -3.80
CA GLY A 49 -3.03 -11.74 -4.01
C GLY A 49 -2.38 -11.16 -2.76
N ILE A 50 -1.25 -10.45 -2.92
CA ILE A 50 -0.60 -9.69 -1.84
C ILE A 50 -0.44 -8.24 -2.31
N SER A 51 -1.02 -7.31 -1.58
CA SER A 51 -0.99 -5.87 -1.83
C SER A 51 -0.21 -5.18 -0.72
N GLN A 52 1.01 -4.74 -0.99
CA GLN A 52 1.87 -4.02 -0.04
C GLN A 52 1.75 -2.52 -0.28
N SER A 53 1.30 -1.77 0.72
CA SER A 53 1.07 -0.33 0.63
C SER A 53 0.18 0.05 -0.56
N ASN A 54 -1.01 -0.54 -0.65
CA ASN A 54 -1.97 -0.17 -1.70
C ASN A 54 -2.45 1.27 -1.50
N LEU A 55 -2.50 2.01 -2.61
CA LEU A 55 -2.96 3.40 -2.62
C LEU A 55 -4.48 3.48 -2.80
N GLY A 56 -5.09 4.45 -2.14
CA GLY A 56 -6.49 4.81 -2.34
C GLY A 56 -6.89 5.96 -1.43
N GLY A 57 -8.18 6.26 -1.37
CA GLY A 57 -8.68 7.35 -0.52
C GLY A 57 -8.38 8.75 -1.10
N GLY A 58 -7.96 9.69 -0.26
CA GLY A 58 -7.57 11.05 -0.69
C GLY A 58 -8.71 12.01 -1.05
N VAL A 59 -9.97 11.63 -0.81
CA VAL A 59 -11.17 12.46 -1.05
C VAL A 59 -11.77 12.87 0.30
N ASP A 60 -10.99 13.60 1.09
CA ASP A 60 -11.42 14.17 2.37
C ASP A 60 -10.58 15.42 2.70
N LEU A 61 -10.85 16.10 3.82
CA LEU A 61 -10.13 17.30 4.25
C LEU A 61 -10.14 18.41 3.17
N GLY A 62 -11.28 18.54 2.47
CA GLY A 62 -11.47 19.52 1.39
C GLY A 62 -10.87 19.14 0.05
N LEU A 63 -10.19 17.99 -0.04
CA LEU A 63 -9.65 17.46 -1.29
C LEU A 63 -10.74 16.70 -2.06
N SER A 64 -10.81 16.93 -3.37
CA SER A 64 -11.65 16.14 -4.29
C SER A 64 -10.93 14.89 -4.83
N GLY A 65 -9.70 14.66 -4.38
CA GLY A 65 -8.81 13.58 -4.78
C GLY A 65 -7.34 14.02 -4.76
N ASP A 66 -6.45 13.04 -4.64
CA ASP A 66 -5.00 13.24 -4.61
C ASP A 66 -4.28 12.21 -5.49
N TYR A 67 -2.97 12.02 -5.24
CA TYR A 67 -2.17 11.04 -5.97
C TYR A 67 -2.71 9.60 -5.82
N ALA A 68 -3.16 9.23 -4.62
CA ALA A 68 -3.55 7.89 -4.22
C ALA A 68 -4.95 7.51 -4.71
N THR A 69 -5.88 8.46 -4.79
CA THR A 69 -7.31 8.21 -5.12
C THR A 69 -7.51 7.27 -6.31
N THR A 70 -6.82 7.54 -7.42
CA THR A 70 -7.01 6.81 -8.69
C THR A 70 -6.55 5.35 -8.71
N TYR A 71 -5.88 4.87 -7.65
CA TYR A 71 -5.45 3.48 -7.52
C TYR A 71 -6.53 2.57 -6.93
N SER A 72 -7.53 3.13 -6.24
CA SER A 72 -8.68 2.39 -5.68
C SER A 72 -10.03 2.84 -6.22
N SER A 73 -10.09 4.03 -6.86
CA SER A 73 -11.24 4.57 -7.59
C SER A 73 -10.86 4.80 -9.05
N TYR A 74 -11.22 3.86 -9.92
CA TYR A 74 -10.79 3.82 -11.31
C TYR A 74 -11.54 4.84 -12.16
N LEU A 75 -10.80 5.63 -12.94
CA LEU A 75 -11.38 6.62 -13.85
C LEU A 75 -12.06 5.94 -15.04
N THR A 76 -13.09 6.54 -15.61
CA THR A 76 -13.52 6.20 -16.98
C THR A 76 -12.44 6.62 -17.99
N VAL A 77 -12.45 6.00 -19.18
CA VAL A 77 -11.56 6.40 -20.29
C VAL A 77 -11.67 7.90 -20.58
N SER A 78 -12.89 8.46 -20.56
CA SER A 78 -13.13 9.87 -20.81
C SER A 78 -12.54 10.78 -19.74
N GLN A 79 -12.65 10.41 -18.46
CA GLN A 79 -12.04 11.18 -17.35
C GLN A 79 -10.51 11.16 -17.45
N SER A 80 -9.91 10.00 -17.66
CA SER A 80 -8.45 9.88 -17.86
C SER A 80 -7.97 10.67 -19.07
N TYR A 81 -8.72 10.63 -20.17
CA TYR A 81 -8.42 11.41 -21.38
C TYR A 81 -8.46 12.92 -21.14
N ALA A 82 -9.44 13.41 -20.36
CA ALA A 82 -9.56 14.82 -19.99
C ALA A 82 -8.40 15.29 -19.09
N ILE A 83 -7.90 14.40 -18.22
CA ILE A 83 -6.79 14.72 -17.31
C ILE A 83 -5.44 14.75 -18.04
N ALA A 84 -5.14 13.75 -18.88
CA ALA A 84 -3.80 13.58 -19.45
C ALA A 84 -3.75 13.56 -20.97
N GLY A 85 -4.75 12.97 -21.64
CA GLY A 85 -4.67 12.65 -23.07
C GLY A 85 -4.49 13.87 -23.97
N GLN A 86 -5.30 14.92 -23.77
CA GLN A 86 -5.22 16.16 -24.56
C GLN A 86 -3.87 16.85 -24.38
N GLN A 87 -3.41 16.97 -23.14
CA GLN A 87 -2.13 17.63 -22.82
C GLN A 87 -0.94 16.89 -23.44
N ILE A 88 -0.97 15.55 -23.46
CA ILE A 88 0.08 14.75 -24.10
C ILE A 88 0.11 15.00 -25.60
N PHE A 89 -1.05 14.97 -26.28
CA PHE A 89 -1.10 15.26 -27.72
C PHE A 89 -0.59 16.65 -28.05
N GLU A 90 -1.01 17.66 -27.28
CA GLU A 90 -0.57 19.05 -27.44
C GLU A 90 0.94 19.20 -27.25
N ALA A 91 1.50 18.59 -26.19
CA ALA A 91 2.91 18.70 -25.86
C ALA A 91 3.86 18.14 -26.92
N VAL A 92 3.41 17.14 -27.70
CA VAL A 92 4.19 16.53 -28.79
C VAL A 92 3.79 17.04 -30.19
N GLY A 93 2.91 18.04 -30.26
CA GLY A 93 2.46 18.64 -31.52
C GLY A 93 1.50 17.77 -32.35
N CYS A 94 0.87 16.76 -31.75
CA CYS A 94 -0.11 15.90 -32.41
C CYS A 94 -1.53 16.51 -32.35
N ASN A 95 -1.69 17.65 -33.02
CA ASN A 95 -2.88 18.52 -32.94
C ASN A 95 -3.85 18.32 -34.11
N GLN A 96 -3.89 17.13 -34.70
CA GLN A 96 -4.79 16.84 -35.82
C GLN A 96 -6.26 16.88 -35.37
N THR A 97 -7.17 17.18 -36.30
CA THR A 97 -8.61 17.38 -35.99
C THR A 97 -9.32 16.10 -35.53
N SER A 98 -8.90 14.93 -36.01
CA SER A 98 -9.49 13.65 -35.59
C SER A 98 -8.58 12.92 -34.60
N LEU A 99 -9.18 12.30 -33.58
CA LEU A 99 -8.46 11.49 -32.59
C LEU A 99 -7.62 10.38 -33.24
N SER A 100 -8.11 9.76 -34.32
CA SER A 100 -7.36 8.75 -35.06
C SER A 100 -6.07 9.28 -35.68
N ALA A 101 -6.08 10.52 -36.16
CA ALA A 101 -4.89 11.18 -36.71
C ALA A 101 -3.93 11.64 -35.59
N GLN A 102 -4.46 12.09 -34.45
CA GLN A 102 -3.65 12.41 -33.26
C GLN A 102 -2.91 11.16 -32.76
N ILE A 103 -3.60 10.02 -32.66
CA ILE A 103 -3.01 8.72 -32.27
C ILE A 103 -1.96 8.29 -33.31
N ALA A 104 -2.24 8.44 -34.61
CA ALA A 104 -1.29 8.08 -35.66
C ALA A 104 -0.01 8.94 -35.58
N CYS A 105 -0.15 10.23 -35.29
CA CYS A 105 0.97 11.12 -35.01
C CYS A 105 1.75 10.69 -33.77
N LEU A 106 1.08 10.43 -32.64
CA LEU A 106 1.72 10.04 -31.38
C LEU A 106 2.56 8.76 -31.55
N LYS A 107 2.11 7.80 -32.36
CA LYS A 107 2.85 6.57 -32.69
C LYS A 107 4.17 6.81 -33.41
N THR A 108 4.38 7.98 -34.01
CA THR A 108 5.63 8.38 -34.66
C THR A 108 6.57 9.15 -33.73
N VAL A 109 6.08 9.60 -32.59
CA VAL A 109 6.88 10.33 -31.59
C VAL A 109 7.81 9.35 -30.89
N PRO A 110 9.11 9.68 -30.70
CA PRO A 110 10.02 8.84 -29.93
C PRO A 110 9.48 8.61 -28.51
N ALA A 111 9.55 7.35 -28.04
CA ALA A 111 9.05 7.00 -26.71
C ALA A 111 9.69 7.84 -25.58
N ALA A 112 10.99 8.13 -25.68
CA ALA A 112 11.70 8.98 -24.71
C ALA A 112 11.06 10.37 -24.59
N THR A 113 10.65 10.97 -25.71
CA THR A 113 9.96 12.27 -25.71
C THR A 113 8.64 12.21 -24.96
N ILE A 114 7.89 11.09 -25.05
CA ILE A 114 6.62 10.91 -24.34
C ILE A 114 6.85 10.69 -22.84
N VAL A 115 7.88 9.93 -22.47
CA VAL A 115 8.22 9.63 -21.06
C VAL A 115 8.71 10.87 -20.31
N ASP A 116 9.41 11.79 -21.00
CA ASP A 116 9.94 13.02 -20.41
C ASP A 116 8.90 14.16 -20.29
N LEU A 117 7.63 13.91 -20.66
CA LEU A 117 6.57 14.90 -20.53
C LEU A 117 6.20 15.13 -19.05
N PRO A 118 5.86 16.37 -18.66
CA PRO A 118 5.33 16.65 -17.32
C PRO A 118 4.03 15.89 -17.01
N THR A 119 3.19 15.70 -18.03
CA THR A 119 1.89 15.01 -17.90
C THR A 119 2.03 13.55 -18.31
N VAL A 120 1.69 12.65 -17.38
CA VAL A 120 1.78 11.20 -17.59
C VAL A 120 0.41 10.55 -17.46
N ALA A 121 0.01 9.76 -18.46
CA ALA A 121 -1.21 8.95 -18.43
C ALA A 121 -0.98 7.67 -17.59
N ARG A 122 -0.97 7.82 -16.26
CA ARG A 122 -0.63 6.74 -15.31
C ARG A 122 -1.82 5.89 -14.83
N TYR A 123 -3.04 6.23 -15.21
CA TYR A 123 -4.26 5.73 -14.56
C TYR A 123 -4.73 4.38 -15.13
N VAL A 124 -5.15 3.48 -14.24
CA VAL A 124 -6.04 2.37 -14.61
C VAL A 124 -7.41 2.95 -14.93
N VAL A 125 -8.02 2.50 -16.03
CA VAL A 125 -9.31 3.01 -16.50
C VAL A 125 -10.34 1.92 -16.69
N GLN A 126 -11.60 2.28 -16.47
CA GLN A 126 -12.77 1.46 -16.79
C GLN A 126 -12.90 1.35 -18.31
N ASP A 127 -12.32 0.29 -18.88
CA ASP A 127 -12.23 0.05 -20.33
C ASP A 127 -13.28 -0.94 -20.85
N GLY A 128 -14.06 -1.54 -19.96
CA GLY A 128 -15.08 -2.54 -20.29
C GLY A 128 -14.52 -3.93 -20.64
N THR A 129 -13.20 -4.12 -20.56
CA THR A 129 -12.52 -5.40 -20.85
C THR A 129 -11.76 -5.93 -19.64
N PHE A 130 -10.83 -5.13 -19.10
CA PHE A 130 -10.01 -5.49 -17.96
C PHE A 130 -10.54 -4.90 -16.66
N VAL A 131 -11.19 -3.74 -16.72
CA VAL A 131 -11.79 -3.07 -15.55
C VAL A 131 -13.18 -2.57 -15.92
N ASN A 132 -14.19 -3.07 -15.21
CA ASN A 132 -15.60 -2.86 -15.54
C ASN A 132 -16.40 -2.23 -14.38
N THR A 133 -15.73 -1.93 -13.28
CA THR A 133 -16.30 -1.33 -12.08
C THR A 133 -15.49 -0.11 -11.69
N GLU A 134 -16.09 0.82 -10.98
CA GLU A 134 -15.40 2.01 -10.46
C GLU A 134 -14.39 1.66 -9.35
N GLN A 135 -14.62 0.55 -8.64
CA GLN A 135 -13.76 0.06 -7.57
C GLN A 135 -13.83 -1.46 -7.48
N LEU A 136 -12.92 -2.07 -6.71
CA LEU A 136 -12.97 -3.50 -6.40
C LEU A 136 -14.25 -3.82 -5.61
N ASP A 137 -15.00 -4.84 -6.04
CA ASP A 137 -16.20 -5.29 -5.32
C ASP A 137 -15.80 -6.10 -4.09
N VAL A 138 -15.87 -5.49 -2.92
CA VAL A 138 -15.56 -6.11 -1.63
C VAL A 138 -16.80 -6.39 -0.78
N THR A 139 -18.00 -6.24 -1.34
CA THR A 139 -19.26 -6.42 -0.59
C THR A 139 -20.10 -7.57 -1.10
N ASN A 140 -19.83 -8.11 -2.29
CA ASN A 140 -20.60 -9.22 -2.88
C ASN A 140 -19.73 -10.48 -3.14
N ARG A 141 -19.97 -11.57 -2.41
CA ARG A 141 -19.19 -12.83 -2.51
C ARG A 141 -19.09 -13.43 -3.93
N ASN A 142 -20.13 -13.26 -4.73
CA ASN A 142 -20.20 -13.72 -6.12
C ASN A 142 -20.31 -12.55 -7.09
N GLY A 143 -19.82 -11.38 -6.69
CA GLY A 143 -19.77 -10.18 -7.51
C GLY A 143 -18.59 -10.22 -8.49
N SER A 144 -18.01 -9.06 -8.74
CA SER A 144 -16.97 -8.89 -9.76
C SER A 144 -15.54 -9.09 -9.25
N SER A 145 -15.34 -9.96 -8.25
CA SER A 145 -14.04 -10.19 -7.60
C SER A 145 -13.62 -11.66 -7.61
N ALA A 146 -12.32 -11.91 -7.74
CA ALA A 146 -11.74 -13.24 -7.71
C ALA A 146 -11.86 -13.86 -6.31
N TYR A 147 -12.40 -15.08 -6.22
CA TYR A 147 -12.52 -15.82 -4.95
C TYR A 147 -11.18 -16.49 -4.57
N VAL A 148 -10.21 -15.68 -4.17
CA VAL A 148 -8.85 -16.12 -3.77
C VAL A 148 -8.44 -15.44 -2.46
N PRO A 149 -7.60 -16.07 -1.62
CA PRO A 149 -7.14 -15.43 -0.39
C PRO A 149 -6.29 -14.20 -0.70
N VAL A 150 -6.30 -13.21 0.20
CA VAL A 150 -5.53 -11.97 0.05
C VAL A 150 -4.78 -11.57 1.33
N ILE A 151 -3.62 -10.93 1.16
CA ILE A 151 -2.94 -10.15 2.20
C ILE A 151 -2.89 -8.70 1.72
N PHE A 152 -3.35 -7.76 2.55
CA PHE A 152 -3.07 -6.34 2.40
C PHE A 152 -2.24 -5.87 3.59
N GLY A 153 -1.53 -4.76 3.46
CA GLY A 153 -0.88 -4.15 4.59
C GLY A 153 -0.05 -2.95 4.21
N THR A 154 0.41 -2.22 5.22
CA THR A 154 1.12 -0.95 5.05
C THR A 154 2.39 -0.93 5.90
N THR A 155 3.29 -0.02 5.56
CA THR A 155 4.33 0.44 6.48
C THR A 155 3.70 1.41 7.48
N ALA A 156 4.28 1.52 8.68
CA ALA A 156 3.69 2.37 9.72
C ALA A 156 3.59 3.86 9.32
N ASN A 157 4.43 4.32 8.37
CA ASN A 157 4.53 5.72 7.94
C ASN A 157 4.59 5.88 6.40
N ASP A 158 3.85 5.09 5.63
CA ASP A 158 3.79 5.21 4.16
C ASP A 158 3.60 6.67 3.71
N GLY A 159 2.70 7.39 4.40
CA GLY A 159 2.33 8.76 4.09
C GLY A 159 3.46 9.78 4.26
N ALA A 160 4.55 9.46 4.96
CA ALA A 160 5.73 10.33 5.06
C ALA A 160 6.40 10.55 3.69
N SER A 161 6.22 9.60 2.77
CA SER A 161 6.69 9.72 1.38
C SER A 161 5.71 10.48 0.46
N PHE A 162 4.51 10.79 0.94
CA PHE A 162 3.43 11.37 0.11
C PHE A 162 2.85 12.67 0.68
N CYS A 163 3.36 13.15 1.82
CA CYS A 163 3.21 14.53 2.25
C CYS A 163 4.54 15.28 2.13
N THR A 164 4.50 16.60 2.19
CA THR A 164 5.69 17.44 2.04
C THR A 164 6.27 17.81 3.39
N TYR A 165 7.60 17.72 3.56
CA TYR A 165 8.27 18.27 4.74
C TYR A 165 8.11 19.80 4.73
N PRO A 166 7.49 20.41 5.77
CA PRO A 166 7.17 21.83 5.71
C PRO A 166 8.43 22.70 5.60
N PRO A 167 8.32 23.93 5.05
CA PRO A 167 9.45 24.84 5.01
C PRO A 167 9.83 25.31 6.42
N ALA A 168 11.10 25.70 6.62
CA ALA A 168 11.62 26.08 7.93
C ALA A 168 11.05 27.39 8.52
N ASN A 169 10.28 28.14 7.74
CA ASN A 169 9.72 29.44 8.14
C ASN A 169 8.27 29.37 8.63
N ILE A 170 7.72 28.17 8.87
CA ILE A 170 6.41 28.03 9.50
C ILE A 170 6.46 28.57 10.94
N THR A 171 5.33 29.11 11.41
CA THR A 171 5.21 29.80 12.70
C THR A 171 4.20 29.17 13.65
N SER A 172 3.41 28.22 13.17
CA SER A 172 2.46 27.44 13.97
C SER A 172 2.35 26.00 13.47
N GLU A 173 1.83 25.11 14.33
CA GLU A 173 1.54 23.72 13.98
C GLU A 173 0.55 23.63 12.82
N VAL A 174 -0.52 24.42 12.88
CA VAL A 174 -1.58 24.53 11.85
C VAL A 174 -0.98 24.86 10.48
N GLN A 175 -0.09 25.86 10.44
CA GLN A 175 0.57 26.27 9.20
C GLN A 175 1.46 25.15 8.64
N GLY A 176 2.16 24.43 9.52
CA GLY A 176 2.97 23.27 9.13
C GLY A 176 2.13 22.12 8.57
N ILE A 177 1.02 21.77 9.22
CA ILE A 177 0.13 20.71 8.77
C ILE A 177 -0.52 21.06 7.43
N ALA A 178 -1.04 22.29 7.31
CA ALA A 178 -1.64 22.79 6.08
C ALA A 178 -0.66 22.74 4.90
N ALA A 179 0.56 23.22 5.10
CA ALA A 179 1.61 23.19 4.09
C ALA A 179 2.02 21.75 3.71
N SER A 180 2.14 20.85 4.69
CA SER A 180 2.56 19.47 4.44
C SER A 180 1.55 18.67 3.63
N LEU A 181 0.26 18.82 3.94
CA LEU A 181 -0.85 18.08 3.33
C LEU A 181 -1.46 18.80 2.12
N SER A 182 -1.01 20.03 1.81
CA SER A 182 -1.60 20.89 0.77
C SER A 182 -3.11 21.15 0.98
N ILE A 183 -3.49 21.39 2.23
CA ILE A 183 -4.86 21.72 2.66
C ILE A 183 -4.91 23.14 3.23
N THR A 184 -6.10 23.66 3.51
CA THR A 184 -6.28 24.95 4.18
C THR A 184 -5.94 24.88 5.66
N GLU A 185 -5.62 26.02 6.28
CA GLU A 185 -5.42 26.10 7.73
C GLU A 185 -6.67 25.73 8.53
N SER A 186 -7.87 25.91 7.97
CA SER A 186 -9.11 25.49 8.63
C SER A 186 -9.26 23.97 8.67
N GLU A 187 -8.86 23.27 7.61
CA GLU A 187 -8.83 21.80 7.59
C GLU A 187 -7.70 21.27 8.47
N ALA A 188 -6.53 21.92 8.48
CA ALA A 188 -5.47 21.58 9.42
C ALA A 188 -5.91 21.77 10.89
N GLN A 189 -6.66 22.83 11.18
CA GLN A 189 -7.22 23.06 12.52
C GLN A 189 -8.22 21.97 12.92
N SER A 190 -9.03 21.44 12.00
CA SER A 190 -9.97 20.35 12.33
C SER A 190 -9.25 19.06 12.71
N ILE A 191 -8.08 18.78 12.12
CA ILE A 191 -7.21 17.67 12.51
C ILE A 191 -6.75 17.83 13.96
N ILE A 192 -6.30 19.03 14.34
CA ILE A 192 -5.87 19.33 15.72
C ILE A 192 -7.05 19.21 16.68
N ASP A 193 -8.18 19.84 16.35
CA ASP A 193 -9.39 19.87 17.18
C ASP A 193 -9.99 18.48 17.40
N SER A 194 -9.74 17.53 16.48
CA SER A 194 -10.17 16.14 16.62
C SER A 194 -9.54 15.45 17.84
N GLY A 195 -8.32 15.84 18.23
CA GLY A 195 -7.51 15.15 19.25
C GLY A 195 -7.05 13.74 18.86
N LEU A 196 -7.29 13.31 17.61
CA LEU A 196 -6.98 11.96 17.14
C LEU A 196 -5.55 11.83 16.61
N PHE A 197 -4.91 12.94 16.25
CA PHE A 197 -3.54 13.00 15.76
C PHE A 197 -2.67 13.78 16.75
N PRO A 198 -2.11 13.12 17.78
CA PRO A 198 -1.43 13.82 18.86
C PRO A 198 -0.15 14.50 18.37
N TYR A 199 0.02 15.75 18.76
CA TYR A 199 1.23 16.54 18.53
C TYR A 199 2.23 16.33 19.67
N TYR A 200 3.48 16.05 19.33
CA TYR A 200 4.58 15.93 20.28
C TYR A 200 5.64 16.99 19.98
N SER A 201 5.82 17.93 20.91
CA SER A 201 6.79 19.01 20.75
C SER A 201 8.22 18.51 21.02
N THR A 202 9.05 18.47 19.99
CA THR A 202 10.50 18.24 20.12
C THR A 202 11.29 19.55 20.20
N GLY A 203 10.60 20.69 20.04
CA GLY A 203 11.21 22.00 19.84
C GLY A 203 11.57 22.30 18.39
N ASN A 204 11.30 21.36 17.47
CA ASN A 204 11.43 21.54 16.03
C ASN A 204 10.03 21.53 15.39
N LEU A 205 9.43 22.71 15.28
CA LEU A 205 8.07 22.88 14.76
C LEU A 205 7.86 22.23 13.39
N THR A 206 8.86 22.31 12.51
CA THR A 206 8.78 21.70 11.17
C THR A 206 8.70 20.17 11.25
N LEU A 207 9.56 19.54 12.05
CA LEU A 207 9.54 18.09 12.25
C LEU A 207 8.27 17.64 12.96
N ASP A 208 7.84 18.38 13.98
CA ASP A 208 6.68 18.04 14.80
C ASP A 208 5.39 18.11 13.96
N SER A 209 5.23 19.17 13.14
CA SER A 209 4.13 19.26 12.17
C SER A 209 4.19 18.16 11.12
N PHE A 210 5.38 17.85 10.58
CA PHE A 210 5.54 16.76 9.62
C PHE A 210 5.14 15.41 10.23
N ASN A 211 5.45 15.16 11.50
CA ASN A 211 5.09 13.93 12.19
C ASN A 211 3.57 13.74 12.32
N VAL A 212 2.82 14.83 12.53
CA VAL A 212 1.35 14.79 12.49
C VAL A 212 0.86 14.55 11.06
N SER A 213 1.39 15.31 10.09
CA SER A 213 0.98 15.24 8.69
C SER A 213 1.23 13.88 8.05
N GLN A 214 2.37 13.25 8.29
CA GLN A 214 2.66 11.93 7.72
C GLN A 214 1.67 10.87 8.22
N ARG A 215 1.17 11.00 9.46
CA ARG A 215 0.19 10.06 10.01
C ARG A 215 -1.17 10.23 9.35
N VAL A 216 -1.63 11.48 9.20
CA VAL A 216 -2.84 11.80 8.43
C VAL A 216 -2.72 11.30 6.98
N SER A 217 -1.57 11.55 6.36
CA SER A 217 -1.25 11.10 5.00
C SER A 217 -1.26 9.56 4.90
N THR A 218 -0.69 8.85 5.89
CA THR A 218 -0.68 7.37 5.94
C THR A 218 -2.11 6.84 6.04
N ASP A 219 -2.93 7.45 6.88
CA ASP A 219 -4.33 7.07 7.08
C ASP A 219 -5.16 7.28 5.82
N VAL A 220 -5.13 8.50 5.25
CA VAL A 220 -6.01 8.88 4.15
C VAL A 220 -5.60 8.30 2.80
N GLN A 221 -4.31 8.01 2.58
CA GLN A 221 -3.79 7.52 1.28
C GLN A 221 -3.54 6.00 1.22
N PHE A 222 -3.48 5.30 2.37
CA PHE A 222 -3.07 3.89 2.44
C PHE A 222 -3.89 3.07 3.44
N ARG A 223 -3.78 3.38 4.74
CA ARG A 223 -4.28 2.49 5.81
C ARG A 223 -5.80 2.36 5.77
N CYS A 224 -6.53 3.48 5.83
CA CYS A 224 -7.97 3.41 6.06
C CYS A 224 -8.73 2.74 4.92
N ILE A 225 -8.31 2.99 3.67
CA ILE A 225 -8.93 2.35 2.50
C ILE A 225 -8.66 0.84 2.47
N ASP A 226 -7.46 0.40 2.88
CA ASP A 226 -7.09 -1.01 2.90
C ASP A 226 -7.74 -1.75 4.07
N GLU A 227 -7.83 -1.12 5.24
CA GLU A 227 -8.56 -1.67 6.38
C GLU A 227 -10.05 -1.85 6.07
N ALA A 228 -10.69 -0.83 5.49
CA ALA A 228 -12.06 -0.91 5.01
C ALA A 228 -12.24 -1.99 3.94
N THR A 229 -11.26 -2.12 3.02
CA THR A 229 -11.25 -3.16 1.97
C THR A 229 -11.26 -4.55 2.60
N ILE A 230 -10.31 -4.84 3.50
CA ILE A 230 -10.16 -6.16 4.12
C ILE A 230 -11.33 -6.48 5.05
N TYR A 231 -11.78 -5.52 5.84
CA TYR A 231 -12.91 -5.72 6.74
C TYR A 231 -14.19 -6.03 5.95
N ALA A 232 -14.55 -5.19 4.97
CA ALA A 232 -15.73 -5.42 4.14
C ALA A 232 -15.66 -6.77 3.41
N ALA A 233 -14.52 -7.07 2.78
CA ALA A 233 -14.32 -8.33 2.07
C ALA A 233 -14.42 -9.56 3.00
N SER A 234 -13.96 -9.45 4.24
CA SER A 234 -14.05 -10.53 5.22
C SER A 234 -15.49 -10.75 5.70
N ILE A 235 -16.22 -9.68 6.03
CA ILE A 235 -17.60 -9.78 6.51
C ILE A 235 -18.53 -10.28 5.38
N SER A 236 -18.36 -9.74 4.17
CA SER A 236 -19.11 -10.17 2.99
C SER A 236 -18.63 -11.48 2.37
N LYS A 237 -17.53 -12.06 2.88
CA LYS A 237 -16.94 -13.32 2.39
C LYS A 237 -16.58 -13.28 0.90
N VAL A 238 -16.14 -12.11 0.40
CA VAL A 238 -15.64 -11.93 -0.97
C VAL A 238 -14.38 -12.75 -1.20
N PHE A 239 -13.46 -12.72 -0.23
CA PHE A 239 -12.29 -13.59 -0.24
C PHE A 239 -12.51 -14.76 0.73
N PRO A 240 -12.00 -15.97 0.44
CA PRO A 240 -12.04 -17.09 1.38
C PRO A 240 -11.29 -16.80 2.67
N ARG A 241 -10.20 -16.02 2.61
CA ARG A 241 -9.42 -15.49 3.74
C ARG A 241 -8.83 -14.14 3.37
N ALA A 242 -8.88 -13.19 4.28
CA ALA A 242 -8.36 -11.86 4.11
C ALA A 242 -7.52 -11.50 5.33
N TYR A 243 -6.27 -11.14 5.11
CA TYR A 243 -5.30 -10.82 6.16
C TYR A 243 -4.87 -9.36 6.02
N TYR A 244 -4.60 -8.73 7.15
CA TYR A 244 -4.06 -7.37 7.19
C TYR A 244 -2.81 -7.31 8.07
N TYR A 245 -1.83 -6.48 7.69
CA TYR A 245 -0.67 -6.17 8.52
C TYR A 245 -0.30 -4.70 8.52
N THR A 246 0.40 -4.29 9.57
CA THR A 246 1.25 -3.10 9.59
C THR A 246 2.67 -3.54 9.91
N ILE A 247 3.67 -3.07 9.17
CA ILE A 247 5.07 -3.41 9.45
C ILE A 247 5.79 -2.29 10.19
N GLU A 248 6.36 -2.65 11.35
CA GLU A 248 7.03 -1.76 12.30
C GLU A 248 8.55 -1.91 12.25
N ARG A 249 9.07 -2.95 11.59
CA ARG A 249 10.50 -3.13 11.37
C ARG A 249 10.83 -2.99 9.90
N THR A 250 11.38 -1.84 9.52
CA THR A 250 11.70 -1.52 8.12
C THR A 250 13.06 -0.86 8.00
N TYR A 251 13.58 -0.66 6.80
CA TYR A 251 14.90 -0.06 6.61
C TYR A 251 14.96 0.75 5.32
N GLU A 252 15.31 2.04 5.45
CA GLU A 252 15.31 3.01 4.34
C GLU A 252 13.97 2.99 3.58
N GLY A 253 13.86 3.57 2.40
CA GLY A 253 12.61 3.60 1.62
C GLY A 253 12.59 4.78 0.67
N TYR A 254 11.43 5.02 0.07
CA TYR A 254 11.26 6.18 -0.80
C TYR A 254 11.21 7.47 0.03
N ASP A 255 12.30 8.25 0.04
CA ASP A 255 12.44 9.50 0.82
C ASP A 255 12.50 10.73 -0.10
N PRO A 256 11.35 11.22 -0.63
CA PRO A 256 11.31 12.43 -1.44
C PRO A 256 11.56 13.71 -0.63
N ASN A 257 11.45 13.62 0.70
CA ASN A 257 11.64 14.74 1.61
C ASN A 257 13.10 14.91 2.07
N ASN A 258 13.97 13.96 1.73
CA ASN A 258 15.38 13.93 2.13
C ASN A 258 15.55 14.11 3.65
N LEU A 259 14.75 13.35 4.42
CA LEU A 259 14.76 13.33 5.88
C LEU A 259 16.12 12.86 6.43
N GLY A 260 16.84 12.07 5.63
CA GLY A 260 18.17 11.57 5.95
C GLY A 260 18.14 10.29 6.82
N ALA A 261 19.27 9.57 6.84
CA ALA A 261 19.35 8.23 7.40
C ALA A 261 18.88 8.11 8.87
N ASN A 262 19.12 9.12 9.70
CA ASN A 262 18.66 9.10 11.10
C ASN A 262 17.13 9.01 11.24
N LEU A 263 16.39 9.54 10.25
CA LEU A 263 14.93 9.55 10.25
C LEU A 263 14.33 8.52 9.29
N SER A 264 15.11 7.85 8.43
CA SER A 264 14.63 6.83 7.49
C SER A 264 15.16 5.40 7.77
N ALA A 265 16.28 5.26 8.49
CA ALA A 265 16.90 3.98 8.83
C ALA A 265 17.09 3.75 10.34
N GLY A 266 16.92 4.80 11.14
CA GLY A 266 17.19 4.83 12.57
C GLY A 266 18.39 5.71 12.92
N PRO A 267 18.40 6.38 14.07
CA PRO A 267 19.56 7.15 14.54
C PRO A 267 20.84 6.31 14.60
N VAL A 268 21.93 6.82 14.04
CA VAL A 268 23.24 6.14 14.08
C VAL A 268 23.85 6.25 15.48
N GLU A 269 24.20 5.10 16.05
CA GLU A 269 24.92 4.99 17.31
C GLU A 269 26.22 4.19 17.13
N PRO A 270 27.22 4.29 18.05
CA PRO A 270 28.47 3.55 17.91
C PRO A 270 28.31 2.04 17.77
N VAL A 271 27.27 1.46 18.39
CA VAL A 271 26.92 0.03 18.29
C VAL A 271 25.97 -0.28 17.13
N PHE A 272 25.33 0.74 16.55
CA PHE A 272 24.41 0.64 15.42
C PHE A 272 24.85 1.57 14.27
N PRO A 273 25.94 1.23 13.54
CA PRO A 273 26.49 2.09 12.50
C PRO A 273 25.55 2.27 11.29
N ASN A 274 24.56 1.39 11.13
CA ASN A 274 23.54 1.45 10.08
C ASN A 274 22.18 1.97 10.61
N GLY A 275 22.16 2.57 11.81
CA GLY A 275 20.94 3.05 12.48
C GLY A 275 20.40 2.07 13.51
N ASP A 276 20.00 2.57 14.67
CA ASP A 276 19.34 1.78 15.71
C ASP A 276 17.86 1.56 15.35
N PRO A 277 17.43 0.30 15.11
CA PRO A 277 16.05 -0.02 14.74
C PRO A 277 15.04 0.22 15.86
N GLU A 278 15.48 0.39 17.11
CA GLU A 278 14.63 0.52 18.30
C GLU A 278 14.39 1.98 18.69
N LEU A 279 15.13 2.92 18.09
CA LEU A 279 14.91 4.34 18.25
C LEU A 279 13.90 4.86 17.21
N PRO A 280 13.22 6.00 17.45
CA PRO A 280 12.24 6.54 16.52
C PRO A 280 12.83 6.88 15.14
N TYR A 281 12.20 6.38 14.07
CA TYR A 281 12.41 6.79 12.68
C TYR A 281 11.14 6.51 11.87
N PHE A 282 10.99 7.13 10.70
CA PHE A 282 9.82 6.92 9.84
C PHE A 282 9.97 5.63 9.04
N ARG A 283 8.94 4.78 9.12
CA ARG A 283 8.79 3.57 8.28
C ARG A 283 8.26 3.99 6.91
N LEU A 284 9.15 4.48 6.06
CA LEU A 284 8.79 5.08 4.77
C LEU A 284 8.15 4.08 3.79
N HIS A 285 7.53 4.60 2.74
CA HIS A 285 6.98 3.78 1.67
C HIS A 285 8.04 2.88 1.02
N GLY A 286 7.70 1.60 0.82
CA GLY A 286 8.60 0.57 0.26
C GLY A 286 9.72 0.09 1.18
N SER A 287 9.77 0.57 2.43
CA SER A 287 10.82 0.23 3.41
C SER A 287 10.80 -1.23 3.88
N ASP A 288 9.71 -1.95 3.61
CA ASP A 288 9.45 -3.33 4.02
C ASP A 288 9.95 -4.37 3.02
N LEU A 289 10.34 -3.96 1.82
CA LEU A 289 10.63 -4.88 0.72
C LEU A 289 11.81 -5.81 1.02
N GLY A 290 12.88 -5.31 1.65
CA GLY A 290 14.02 -6.13 2.05
C GLY A 290 13.64 -7.28 3.00
N PHE A 291 12.72 -6.99 3.93
CA PHE A 291 12.18 -7.98 4.86
C PHE A 291 11.25 -8.97 4.16
N SER A 292 10.38 -8.45 3.29
CA SER A 292 9.37 -9.23 2.54
C SER A 292 10.00 -10.23 1.57
N TYR A 293 11.05 -9.82 0.85
CA TYR A 293 11.74 -10.66 -0.13
C TYR A 293 12.91 -11.46 0.45
N GLY A 294 13.18 -11.35 1.75
CA GLY A 294 14.22 -12.14 2.41
C GLY A 294 15.64 -11.71 2.06
N ASN A 295 15.84 -10.46 1.64
CA ASN A 295 17.11 -9.91 1.17
C ASN A 295 17.50 -8.60 1.88
N GLN A 296 16.99 -8.38 3.09
CA GLN A 296 17.29 -7.20 3.89
C GLN A 296 18.81 -7.08 4.13
N TYR A 297 19.35 -5.96 3.68
CA TYR A 297 20.75 -5.57 3.90
C TYR A 297 20.88 -4.05 3.83
N PRO A 298 21.72 -3.42 4.68
CA PRO A 298 22.44 -4.02 5.80
C PRO A 298 21.51 -4.55 6.90
N LEU A 299 22.05 -5.42 7.76
CA LEU A 299 21.43 -5.81 9.01
C LEU A 299 21.92 -4.84 10.10
N ARG A 300 21.00 -4.22 10.84
CA ARG A 300 21.31 -3.33 11.97
C ARG A 300 21.55 -4.11 13.25
N ASP A 301 20.81 -5.19 13.45
CA ASP A 301 20.95 -6.13 14.56
C ASP A 301 20.61 -7.58 14.12
N ASP A 302 20.59 -8.52 15.08
CA ASP A 302 20.22 -9.90 14.80
C ASP A 302 18.72 -10.08 14.51
N ARG A 303 17.86 -9.18 15.01
CA ARG A 303 16.42 -9.19 14.76
C ARG A 303 16.07 -8.83 13.33
N ASP A 304 16.86 -8.01 12.63
CA ASP A 304 16.62 -7.76 11.20
C ASP A 304 16.67 -9.06 10.38
N LEU A 305 17.67 -9.92 10.65
CA LEU A 305 17.79 -11.22 9.98
C LEU A 305 16.62 -12.13 10.33
N LYS A 306 16.25 -12.18 11.62
CA LYS A 306 15.16 -13.04 12.09
C LYS A 306 13.80 -12.57 11.54
N ALA A 307 13.53 -11.26 11.55
CA ALA A 307 12.34 -10.65 10.95
C ALA A 307 12.26 -10.97 9.46
N SER A 308 13.37 -10.79 8.72
CA SER A 308 13.46 -11.12 7.29
C SER A 308 13.13 -12.61 7.03
N GLN A 309 13.62 -13.52 7.88
CA GLN A 309 13.27 -14.96 7.81
C GLN A 309 11.80 -15.25 8.13
N LEU A 310 11.19 -14.55 9.10
CA LEU A 310 9.78 -14.72 9.46
C LEU A 310 8.85 -14.23 8.36
N ILE A 311 9.04 -12.98 7.94
CA ILE A 311 8.14 -12.25 7.06
C ILE A 311 8.16 -12.87 5.66
N SER A 312 9.34 -13.13 5.10
CA SER A 312 9.45 -13.87 3.84
C SER A 312 8.88 -15.29 3.94
N GLY A 313 9.01 -15.94 5.10
CA GLY A 313 8.40 -17.24 5.40
C GLY A 313 6.87 -17.20 5.37
N TYR A 314 6.25 -16.14 5.90
CA TYR A 314 4.80 -15.93 5.82
C TYR A 314 4.33 -15.80 4.37
N TYR A 315 5.03 -15.03 3.55
CA TYR A 315 4.67 -14.81 2.15
C TYR A 315 4.84 -16.08 1.32
N ALA A 316 5.93 -16.82 1.55
CA ALA A 316 6.18 -18.11 0.89
C ALA A 316 5.12 -19.16 1.25
N GLU A 317 4.71 -19.25 2.51
CA GLU A 317 3.63 -20.16 2.91
C GLU A 317 2.28 -19.72 2.34
N PHE A 318 1.99 -18.42 2.33
CA PHE A 318 0.78 -17.90 1.69
C PHE A 318 0.71 -18.25 0.20
N ALA A 319 1.81 -18.10 -0.54
CA ALA A 319 1.88 -18.50 -1.94
C ALA A 319 1.65 -20.02 -2.13
N LYS A 320 2.06 -20.84 -1.16
CA LYS A 320 1.96 -22.31 -1.23
C LYS A 320 0.58 -22.85 -0.85
N SER A 321 -0.07 -22.27 0.16
CA SER A 321 -1.27 -22.84 0.80
C SER A 321 -2.44 -21.86 0.94
N GLY A 322 -2.26 -20.58 0.59
CA GLY A 322 -3.29 -19.55 0.70
C GLY A 322 -3.52 -19.05 2.13
N GLN A 323 -2.58 -19.31 3.04
CA GLN A 323 -2.55 -18.82 4.41
C GLN A 323 -1.10 -18.60 4.86
N PRO A 324 -0.81 -17.62 5.74
CA PRO A 324 0.57 -17.22 6.01
C PRO A 324 1.30 -18.06 7.08
N ASN A 325 0.68 -19.03 7.76
CA ASN A 325 1.30 -19.72 8.91
C ASN A 325 2.04 -21.01 8.52
N PRO A 326 3.38 -21.06 8.53
CA PRO A 326 4.12 -22.27 8.16
C PRO A 326 3.83 -23.40 9.16
N PRO A 327 3.60 -24.65 8.70
CA PRO A 327 3.34 -25.77 9.60
C PRO A 327 4.49 -26.00 10.59
N VAL A 328 4.18 -26.17 11.88
CA VAL A 328 5.19 -26.42 12.93
C VAL A 328 6.11 -27.58 12.58
N GLN A 329 5.55 -28.70 12.10
CA GLN A 329 6.33 -29.86 11.69
C GLN A 329 7.30 -29.54 10.54
N TYR A 330 6.88 -28.70 9.59
CA TYR A 330 7.76 -28.26 8.50
C TYR A 330 8.93 -27.43 9.03
N LEU A 331 8.66 -26.46 9.91
CA LEU A 331 9.71 -25.64 10.53
C LEU A 331 10.72 -26.49 11.32
N GLN A 332 10.24 -27.45 12.10
CA GLN A 332 11.08 -28.38 12.86
C GLN A 332 11.97 -29.24 11.97
N VAL A 333 11.40 -29.89 10.94
CA VAL A 333 12.15 -30.78 10.03
C VAL A 333 13.19 -30.00 9.22
N ARG A 334 12.91 -28.76 8.85
CA ARG A 334 13.84 -27.90 8.10
C ARG A 334 14.87 -27.19 8.98
N GLY A 335 14.73 -27.24 10.30
CA GLY A 335 15.60 -26.54 11.25
C GLY A 335 15.42 -25.01 11.24
N TYR A 336 14.23 -24.52 10.86
CA TYR A 336 13.89 -23.10 10.90
C TYR A 336 13.52 -22.65 12.32
N ASN A 337 14.50 -22.79 13.24
CA ASN A 337 14.31 -22.60 14.68
C ASN A 337 13.88 -21.18 15.02
N ASN A 338 14.46 -20.17 14.38
CA ASN A 338 14.04 -18.78 14.52
C ASN A 338 12.53 -18.69 14.21
N THR A 339 12.11 -18.99 12.97
CA THR A 339 10.71 -18.83 12.55
C THR A 339 9.75 -19.61 13.46
N LEU A 340 10.16 -20.78 13.93
CA LEU A 340 9.39 -21.59 14.88
C LEU A 340 9.22 -20.88 16.23
N GLU A 341 10.30 -20.33 16.79
CA GLU A 341 10.28 -19.57 18.03
C GLU A 341 9.35 -18.36 17.91
N ALA A 342 9.50 -17.56 16.84
CA ALA A 342 8.65 -16.39 16.65
C ALA A 342 7.18 -16.75 16.42
N ALA A 343 6.88 -17.82 15.68
CA ALA A 343 5.50 -18.29 15.51
C ALA A 343 4.87 -18.76 16.84
N GLN A 344 5.67 -19.33 17.75
CA GLN A 344 5.21 -19.72 19.08
C GLN A 344 4.97 -18.52 20.00
N GLN A 345 5.81 -17.48 19.92
CA GLN A 345 5.70 -16.27 20.74
C GLN A 345 4.60 -15.32 20.23
N GLY A 346 4.57 -15.07 18.93
CA GLY A 346 3.68 -14.10 18.29
C GLY A 346 2.30 -14.65 17.93
N GLY A 347 2.12 -15.97 17.99
CA GLY A 347 0.88 -16.66 17.64
C GLY A 347 0.58 -16.67 16.13
N SER A 348 -0.44 -17.46 15.75
CA SER A 348 -0.91 -17.55 14.38
C SER A 348 -1.39 -16.20 13.85
N TRP A 349 -1.10 -15.93 12.59
CA TRP A 349 -1.71 -14.88 11.81
C TRP A 349 -3.06 -15.37 11.27
N GLU A 350 -4.11 -15.03 12.01
CA GLU A 350 -5.49 -15.37 11.67
C GLU A 350 -6.09 -14.37 10.66
N PRO A 351 -7.05 -14.79 9.82
CA PRO A 351 -7.78 -13.86 8.95
C PRO A 351 -8.56 -12.84 9.79
N VAL A 352 -8.70 -11.63 9.26
CA VAL A 352 -9.61 -10.61 9.82
C VAL A 352 -11.02 -11.20 9.90
N SER A 353 -11.73 -10.98 11.01
CA SER A 353 -13.05 -11.58 11.25
C SER A 353 -14.04 -10.68 11.99
N SER A 354 -13.57 -9.57 12.55
CA SER A 354 -14.38 -8.57 13.27
C SER A 354 -13.88 -7.15 12.98
N ALA A 355 -14.61 -6.15 13.48
CA ALA A 355 -14.23 -4.75 13.39
C ALA A 355 -13.01 -4.39 14.27
N THR A 356 -12.53 -5.32 15.09
CA THR A 356 -11.27 -5.15 15.84
C THR A 356 -10.10 -5.83 15.14
N GLY A 357 -10.33 -6.84 14.30
CA GLY A 357 -9.28 -7.59 13.61
C GLY A 357 -9.59 -9.10 13.57
N PRO A 358 -8.62 -9.98 13.89
CA PRO A 358 -7.22 -9.69 14.22
C PRO A 358 -6.40 -9.25 13.00
N THR A 359 -5.36 -8.45 13.22
CA THR A 359 -4.33 -8.08 12.23
C THR A 359 -2.94 -8.47 12.74
N LYS A 360 -1.88 -8.23 11.96
CA LYS A 360 -0.50 -8.54 12.34
C LYS A 360 0.39 -7.30 12.35
N ALA A 361 1.07 -7.05 13.46
CA ALA A 361 2.21 -6.15 13.52
C ALA A 361 3.46 -6.93 13.11
N LEU A 362 3.98 -6.70 11.90
CA LEU A 362 5.18 -7.37 11.41
C LEU A 362 6.42 -6.75 12.05
N ASP A 363 7.06 -7.56 12.88
CA ASP A 363 8.35 -7.34 13.54
C ASP A 363 8.90 -8.73 13.93
N TRP A 364 9.94 -8.78 14.76
CA TRP A 364 10.45 -9.98 15.38
C TRP A 364 10.24 -9.99 16.92
N PRO A 365 9.37 -10.88 17.45
CA PRO A 365 8.37 -11.68 16.73
C PRO A 365 7.22 -10.80 16.22
N SER A 366 6.47 -11.29 15.23
CA SER A 366 5.27 -10.59 14.74
C SER A 366 4.08 -10.81 15.68
N LEU A 367 3.49 -9.73 16.19
CA LEU A 367 2.43 -9.80 17.20
C LEU A 367 1.04 -9.65 16.57
N THR A 368 0.05 -10.33 17.15
CA THR A 368 -1.36 -10.11 16.78
C THR A 368 -1.86 -8.85 17.47
N VAL A 369 -2.43 -7.93 16.69
CA VAL A 369 -2.93 -6.65 17.16
C VAL A 369 -4.31 -6.38 16.57
N ASP A 370 -4.99 -5.38 17.10
CA ASP A 370 -6.24 -4.87 16.51
C ASP A 370 -5.93 -4.01 15.27
N PHE A 371 -6.95 -3.62 14.51
CA PHE A 371 -6.81 -2.58 13.50
C PHE A 371 -6.28 -1.28 14.15
N PRO A 372 -5.14 -0.73 13.69
CA PRO A 372 -4.68 0.57 14.14
C PRO A 372 -5.62 1.67 13.64
N ASP A 373 -5.62 2.81 14.33
CA ASP A 373 -6.16 4.07 13.81
C ASP A 373 -7.65 4.05 13.34
N VAL A 374 -8.46 3.10 13.82
CA VAL A 374 -9.90 3.01 13.48
C VAL A 374 -10.68 4.32 13.72
N PRO A 375 -10.50 5.05 14.85
CA PRO A 375 -11.14 6.35 15.05
C PRO A 375 -10.66 7.43 14.06
N GLN A 376 -9.38 7.44 13.70
CA GLN A 376 -8.78 8.36 12.74
C GLN A 376 -9.36 8.11 11.35
N CYS A 377 -9.48 6.84 10.96
CA CYS A 377 -10.13 6.45 9.72
C CYS A 377 -11.59 6.87 9.66
N ALA A 378 -12.34 6.76 10.77
CA ALA A 378 -13.70 7.28 10.83
C ALA A 378 -13.77 8.81 10.73
N PHE A 379 -12.83 9.55 11.34
CA PHE A 379 -12.71 11.00 11.18
C PHE A 379 -12.42 11.39 9.74
N LEU A 380 -11.57 10.61 9.04
CA LEU A 380 -11.19 10.84 7.66
C LEU A 380 -12.20 10.33 6.62
N ASN A 381 -13.45 10.07 7.02
CA ASN A 381 -14.52 9.52 6.16
C ASN A 381 -14.22 8.14 5.53
N TYR A 382 -13.22 7.41 6.03
CA TYR A 382 -12.84 6.06 5.60
C TYR A 382 -12.96 5.03 6.73
N SER A 383 -14.07 5.06 7.48
CA SER A 383 -14.31 4.06 8.54
C SER A 383 -14.24 2.63 7.98
N LEU A 384 -14.04 1.62 8.84
CA LEU A 384 -14.06 0.22 8.42
C LEU A 384 -15.32 -0.15 7.60
N ASN A 385 -16.47 0.49 7.90
CA ASN A 385 -17.72 0.25 7.19
C ASN A 385 -17.85 1.01 5.86
N TYR A 386 -16.85 1.77 5.43
CA TYR A 386 -16.89 2.64 4.24
C TYR A 386 -17.51 1.92 3.02
N TYR A 387 -16.98 0.76 2.64
CA TYR A 387 -17.53 -0.01 1.51
C TYR A 387 -18.89 -0.65 1.82
N LEU A 388 -19.13 -1.07 3.06
CA LEU A 388 -20.43 -1.63 3.48
C LEU A 388 -21.56 -0.57 3.47
N GLN A 389 -21.19 0.72 3.49
CA GLN A 389 -22.10 1.86 3.44
C GLN A 389 -22.22 2.50 2.04
N GLY A 390 -21.60 1.89 1.02
CA GLY A 390 -21.69 2.34 -0.37
C GLY A 390 -20.40 2.87 -0.97
N GLY A 391 -19.38 3.14 -0.14
CA GLY A 391 -18.07 3.60 -0.60
C GLY A 391 -18.11 4.97 -1.28
N SER A 392 -18.93 5.89 -0.76
CA SER A 392 -19.14 7.23 -1.31
C SER A 392 -19.29 8.27 -0.21
#